data_AF-A0A7V9JIN0-F1
#
_entry.id   AF-A0A7V9JIN0-F1
#
_cell.length_a   1.000
_cell.length_b   1.000
_cell.length_c   1.000
_cell.angle_alpha   90.00
_cell.angle_beta   90.00
_cell.angle_gamma   90.00
#
_symmetry.space_group_name_H-M   'P 1'
#
loop_
_entity.id
_entity.type
_entity.pdbx_description
1 polymer ?
#
loop_
_entity_poly.entity_id
_entity_poly.type
_entity_poly.pdbx_seq_one_letter_code
_entity_poly.pdbx_strand_id
1 'polypeptide(L)'
;YLWSGTPGHPVHPPLTDATIGIYTFATAAAVLSALGIAEEAAAKGWALALVIGLVTSAATSTTGLLDWLKIESGTPLKRTATSHMIAMLVATGLFLITAIAGYSDGMDGVVGSGSLILTLLAFGALTLGGWLGGAIVFVHGMRVLNLVEEPTHRAVSPIPHEEKERAEGS
;
A
#
# COMPACT_ATOMS: atom_id res chain seq x y z
N TYR A 1 4.59 12.34 -16.20
CA TYR A 1 5.19 12.54 -14.87
C TYR A 1 4.18 12.83 -13.76
N LEU A 2 3.29 13.83 -13.86
CA LEU A 2 2.51 14.35 -12.70
C LEU A 2 1.90 13.29 -11.74
N TRP A 3 1.29 12.23 -12.27
CA TRP A 3 0.64 11.17 -11.48
C TRP A 3 1.45 9.88 -11.30
N SER A 4 2.52 9.70 -12.08
CA SER A 4 3.37 8.49 -12.05
C SER A 4 4.74 8.74 -11.44
N GLY A 5 5.11 9.99 -11.17
CA GLY A 5 6.45 10.37 -10.72
C GLY A 5 7.46 10.45 -11.86
N THR A 6 8.69 10.81 -11.53
CA THR A 6 9.83 10.90 -12.45
C THR A 6 10.66 9.61 -12.41
N PRO A 7 11.54 9.36 -13.40
CA PRO A 7 12.49 8.24 -13.35
C PRO A 7 13.22 8.15 -12.01
N GLY A 8 13.15 6.98 -11.36
CA GLY A 8 13.73 6.73 -10.04
C GLY A 8 12.98 7.35 -8.85
N HIS A 9 11.92 8.11 -9.08
CA HIS A 9 11.05 8.70 -8.04
C HIS A 9 9.56 8.48 -8.37
N PRO A 10 9.09 7.22 -8.43
CA PRO A 10 7.69 6.92 -8.66
C PRO A 10 6.81 7.40 -7.50
N VAL A 11 5.58 7.82 -7.80
CA VAL A 11 4.61 8.31 -6.78
C VAL A 11 3.96 7.17 -6.00
N HIS A 12 3.84 5.99 -6.61
CA HIS A 12 3.14 4.86 -5.98
C HIS A 12 3.79 4.39 -4.67
N PRO A 13 5.13 4.16 -4.57
CA PRO A 13 5.73 3.62 -3.34
C PRO A 13 5.55 4.50 -2.09
N PRO A 14 5.78 5.83 -2.11
CA PRO A 14 5.51 6.67 -0.93
C PRO A 14 4.05 6.62 -0.46
N LEU A 15 3.09 6.48 -1.39
CA LEU A 15 1.67 6.31 -1.03
C LEU A 15 1.39 4.92 -0.44
N THR A 16 2.08 3.88 -0.92
CA THR A 16 2.01 2.55 -0.30
C THR A 16 2.58 2.56 1.12
N ASP A 17 3.68 3.27 1.37
CA ASP A 17 4.28 3.36 2.71
C ASP A 17 3.29 3.98 3.72
N ALA A 18 2.66 5.09 3.34
CA ALA A 18 1.63 5.72 4.16
C ALA A 18 0.45 4.77 4.41
N THR A 19 -0.08 4.15 3.36
CA THR A 19 -1.24 3.25 3.44
C THR A 19 -0.94 2.00 4.29
N ILE A 20 0.20 1.36 4.08
CA ILE A 20 0.64 0.19 4.85
C ILE A 20 0.86 0.58 6.31
N GLY A 21 1.51 1.71 6.59
CA GLY A 21 1.71 2.21 7.94
C GLY A 21 0.40 2.44 8.69
N ILE A 22 -0.59 3.07 8.03
CA ILE A 22 -1.91 3.32 8.60
C ILE A 22 -2.64 2.01 8.94
N TYR A 23 -2.69 1.05 8.02
CA TYR A 23 -3.34 -0.23 8.29
C TYR A 23 -2.58 -1.08 9.32
N THR A 24 -1.25 -0.99 9.35
CA THR A 24 -0.45 -1.64 10.40
C THR A 24 -0.80 -1.09 11.76
N PHE A 25 -0.92 0.24 11.88
CA PHE A 25 -1.39 0.87 13.11
C PHE A 25 -2.82 0.45 13.44
N ALA A 26 -3.75 0.45 12.48
CA ALA A 26 -5.13 0.00 12.70
C ALA A 26 -5.16 -1.43 13.26
N THR A 27 -4.42 -2.37 12.65
CA THR A 27 -4.32 -3.75 13.13
C THR A 27 -3.73 -3.83 14.53
N ALA A 28 -2.66 -3.09 14.83
CA ALA A 28 -2.09 -3.04 16.17
C ALA A 28 -3.09 -2.50 17.20
N ALA A 29 -3.81 -1.43 16.88
CA ALA A 29 -4.81 -0.83 17.73
C ALA A 29 -6.00 -1.78 17.99
N ALA A 30 -6.45 -2.52 16.97
CA ALA A 30 -7.47 -3.56 17.14
C ALA A 30 -7.03 -4.66 18.12
N VAL A 31 -5.79 -5.12 18.00
CA VAL A 31 -5.22 -6.13 18.90
C VAL A 31 -5.07 -5.59 20.32
N LEU A 32 -4.59 -4.35 20.50
CA LEU A 32 -4.48 -3.72 21.81
C LEU A 32 -5.84 -3.60 22.49
N SER A 33 -6.86 -3.15 21.76
CA SER A 33 -8.24 -3.09 22.26
C SER A 33 -8.73 -4.46 22.71
N ALA A 34 -8.54 -5.50 21.87
CA ALA A 34 -8.92 -6.87 22.22
C ALA A 34 -8.18 -7.47 23.43
N LEU A 35 -6.99 -6.96 23.74
CA LEU A 35 -6.21 -7.34 24.94
C LEU A 35 -6.57 -6.50 26.17
N GLY A 36 -7.51 -5.56 26.08
CA GLY A 36 -7.87 -4.64 27.15
C GLY A 36 -6.81 -3.56 27.42
N ILE A 37 -5.87 -3.34 26.49
CA ILE A 37 -4.80 -2.34 26.63
C ILE A 37 -5.24 -1.06 25.92
N ALA A 38 -5.37 0.03 26.69
CA ALA A 38 -5.85 1.32 26.19
C ALA A 38 -7.17 1.18 25.40
N GLU A 39 -8.06 0.30 25.85
CA GLU A 39 -9.17 -0.28 25.09
C GLU A 39 -9.96 0.73 24.26
N GLU A 40 -10.50 1.76 24.90
CA GLU A 40 -11.33 2.79 24.25
C GLU A 40 -10.51 3.65 23.26
N ALA A 41 -9.30 4.05 23.65
CA ALA A 41 -8.43 4.88 22.80
C ALA A 41 -7.92 4.08 21.59
N ALA A 42 -7.61 2.81 21.78
CA ALA A 42 -7.17 1.89 20.75
C ALA A 42 -8.32 1.58 19.77
N ALA A 43 -9.54 1.35 20.25
CA ALA A 43 -10.72 1.16 19.40
C ALA A 43 -11.03 2.39 18.54
N LYS A 44 -11.02 3.59 19.13
CA LYS A 44 -11.21 4.85 18.39
C LYS A 44 -10.10 5.07 17.37
N GLY A 45 -8.85 4.80 17.77
CA GLY A 45 -7.69 4.88 16.89
C GLY A 45 -7.79 3.92 15.70
N TRP A 46 -8.21 2.68 15.94
CA TRP A 46 -8.48 1.69 14.90
C TRP A 46 -9.56 2.16 13.92
N ALA A 47 -10.71 2.63 14.41
CA ALA A 47 -11.81 3.09 13.57
C ALA A 47 -11.41 4.27 12.66
N LEU A 48 -10.73 5.27 13.23
CA LEU A 48 -10.21 6.42 12.47
C LEU A 48 -9.13 6.00 11.46
N ALA A 49 -8.22 5.11 11.86
CA ALA A 49 -7.17 4.62 10.98
C ALA A 49 -7.73 3.84 9.79
N LEU A 50 -8.80 3.05 9.96
CA LEU A 50 -9.47 2.40 8.83
C LEU A 50 -10.01 3.41 7.82
N VAL A 51 -10.66 4.49 8.28
CA VAL A 51 -11.18 5.53 7.39
C VAL A 51 -10.05 6.24 6.64
N ILE A 52 -9.00 6.66 7.35
CA ILE A 52 -7.85 7.35 6.75
C ILE A 52 -7.13 6.40 5.78
N GLY A 53 -6.96 5.13 6.16
CA GLY A 53 -6.35 4.09 5.34
C GLY A 53 -7.11 3.85 4.05
N LEU A 54 -8.45 3.88 4.07
CA LEU A 54 -9.28 3.74 2.86
C LEU A 54 -9.14 4.95 1.93
N VAL A 55 -9.03 6.16 2.48
CA VAL A 55 -8.76 7.37 1.71
C VAL A 55 -7.37 7.29 1.06
N THR A 56 -6.34 6.89 1.80
CA THR A 56 -4.99 6.74 1.22
C THR A 56 -4.91 5.57 0.24
N SER A 57 -5.66 4.49 0.46
CA SER A 57 -5.82 3.37 -0.49
C SER A 57 -6.37 3.86 -1.84
N ALA A 58 -7.32 4.80 -1.85
CA ALA A 58 -7.86 5.34 -3.10
C ALA A 58 -6.76 6.05 -3.92
N ALA A 59 -5.94 6.89 -3.27
CA ALA A 59 -4.82 7.55 -3.92
C ALA A 59 -3.75 6.54 -4.40
N THR A 60 -3.40 5.58 -3.54
CA THR A 60 -2.39 4.53 -3.80
C THR A 60 -2.80 3.63 -4.96
N SER A 61 -4.04 3.14 -4.95
CA SER A 61 -4.57 2.27 -6.00
C SER A 61 -4.69 2.99 -7.34
N THR A 62 -5.01 4.29 -7.33
CA THR A 62 -5.05 5.11 -8.56
C THR A 62 -3.67 5.17 -9.21
N THR A 63 -2.62 5.50 -8.46
CA THR A 63 -1.25 5.57 -9.01
C THR A 63 -0.74 4.20 -9.45
N GLY A 64 -1.05 3.15 -8.68
CA GLY A 64 -0.70 1.77 -9.04
C GLY A 64 -1.41 1.27 -10.30
N LEU A 65 -2.68 1.64 -10.49
CA LEU A 65 -3.43 1.31 -11.71
C LEU A 65 -2.84 2.00 -12.94
N LEU A 66 -2.45 3.28 -12.82
CA LEU A 66 -1.81 4.02 -13.90
C LEU A 66 -0.48 3.39 -14.33
N ASP A 67 0.31 2.88 -13.38
CA ASP A 67 1.55 2.15 -13.69
C ASP A 67 1.24 0.77 -14.28
N TRP A 68 0.23 0.05 -13.75
CA TRP A 68 -0.21 -1.23 -14.29
C TRP A 68 -0.66 -1.13 -15.75
N LEU A 69 -1.36 -0.06 -16.14
CA LEU A 69 -1.84 0.17 -17.52
C LEU A 69 -0.70 0.28 -18.54
N LYS A 70 0.51 0.68 -18.10
CA LYS A 70 1.69 0.80 -18.97
C LYS A 70 2.42 -0.53 -19.19
N ILE A 71 2.10 -1.55 -18.42
CA ILE A 71 2.74 -2.86 -18.53
C ILE A 71 2.23 -3.58 -19.78
N GLU A 72 3.16 -4.04 -20.61
CA GLU A 72 2.89 -4.88 -21.77
C GLU A 72 2.11 -6.15 -21.39
N SER A 73 1.02 -6.40 -22.11
CA SER A 73 0.15 -7.55 -21.90
C SER A 73 0.84 -8.88 -22.20
N GLY A 74 0.45 -9.94 -21.51
CA GLY A 74 0.98 -11.29 -21.73
C GLY A 74 2.34 -11.58 -21.08
N THR A 75 3.02 -10.57 -20.53
CA THR A 75 4.33 -10.73 -19.86
C THR A 75 4.21 -11.33 -18.45
N PRO A 76 5.27 -11.99 -17.94
CA PRO A 76 5.32 -12.42 -16.54
C PRO A 76 5.12 -11.26 -15.55
N LEU A 77 5.73 -10.10 -15.80
CA LEU A 77 5.55 -8.88 -15.00
C LEU A 77 4.07 -8.50 -14.89
N LYS A 78 3.32 -8.50 -16.00
CA LYS A 78 1.87 -8.19 -15.98
C LYS A 78 1.10 -9.16 -15.10
N ARG A 79 1.44 -10.46 -15.11
CA ARG A 79 0.77 -11.48 -14.30
C ARG A 79 1.05 -11.27 -12.81
N THR A 80 2.30 -11.01 -12.43
CA THR A 80 2.68 -10.69 -11.06
C THR A 80 1.99 -9.41 -10.59
N ALA A 81 2.00 -8.35 -11.40
CA ALA A 81 1.33 -7.08 -11.10
C ALA A 81 -0.19 -7.21 -10.98
N THR A 82 -0.81 -8.05 -11.80
CA THR A 82 -2.26 -8.33 -11.69
C THR A 82 -2.58 -9.13 -10.43
N SER A 83 -1.73 -10.10 -10.06
CA SER A 83 -1.90 -10.88 -8.83
C SER A 83 -1.78 -10.00 -7.59
N HIS A 84 -0.79 -9.08 -7.58
CA HIS A 84 -0.64 -8.05 -6.57
C HIS A 84 -1.90 -7.18 -6.47
N MET A 85 -2.37 -6.63 -7.60
CA MET A 85 -3.58 -5.80 -7.63
C MET A 85 -4.81 -6.53 -7.08
N ILE A 86 -5.01 -7.80 -7.43
CA ILE A 86 -6.11 -8.63 -6.90
C ILE A 86 -5.98 -8.77 -5.38
N ALA A 87 -4.79 -9.11 -4.86
CA ALA A 87 -4.56 -9.22 -3.42
C ALA A 87 -4.86 -7.90 -2.70
N MET A 88 -4.46 -6.76 -3.28
CA MET A 88 -4.71 -5.43 -2.73
C MET A 88 -6.20 -5.03 -2.76
N LEU A 89 -6.93 -5.43 -3.80
CA LEU A 89 -8.39 -5.23 -3.86
C LEU A 89 -9.13 -6.08 -2.82
N VAL A 90 -8.69 -7.33 -2.61
CA VAL A 90 -9.21 -8.19 -1.53
C VAL A 90 -8.95 -7.56 -0.16
N ALA A 91 -7.71 -7.13 0.11
CA ALA A 91 -7.34 -6.47 1.35
C ALA A 91 -8.18 -5.20 1.59
N THR A 92 -8.28 -4.34 0.58
CA THR A 92 -9.06 -3.08 0.64
C THR A 92 -10.54 -3.37 0.85
N GLY A 93 -11.10 -4.39 0.19
CA GLY A 93 -12.48 -4.82 0.37
C GLY A 93 -12.75 -5.29 1.80
N LEU A 94 -11.85 -6.09 2.37
CA LEU A 94 -11.96 -6.53 3.77
C LEU A 94 -11.86 -5.36 4.75
N PHE A 95 -10.92 -4.42 4.56
CA PHE A 95 -10.85 -3.21 5.38
C PHE A 95 -12.09 -2.32 5.24
N LEU A 96 -12.66 -2.20 4.04
CA LEU A 96 -13.89 -1.45 3.80
C LEU A 96 -15.08 -2.08 4.53
N ILE A 97 -15.26 -3.40 4.40
CA ILE A 97 -16.30 -4.15 5.12
C ILE A 97 -16.12 -3.98 6.63
N THR A 98 -14.88 -4.10 7.11
CA THR A 98 -14.54 -3.90 8.52
C THR A 98 -14.91 -2.50 9.00
N ALA A 99 -14.56 -1.47 8.24
CA ALA A 99 -14.88 -0.08 8.57
C ALA A 99 -16.40 0.13 8.61
N ILE A 100 -17.14 -0.31 7.58
CA ILE A 100 -18.59 -0.14 7.53
C ILE A 100 -19.29 -0.85 8.70
N ALA A 101 -18.90 -2.10 8.98
CA ALA A 101 -19.54 -2.91 10.01
C ALA A 101 -19.14 -2.51 11.44
N GLY A 102 -17.91 -2.02 11.64
CA GLY A 102 -17.32 -1.82 12.96
C GLY A 102 -17.07 -0.38 13.38
N TYR A 103 -17.33 0.61 12.52
CA TYR A 103 -17.00 2.01 12.82
C TYR A 103 -17.74 2.56 14.05
N SER A 104 -19.05 2.29 14.18
CA SER A 104 -19.83 2.76 15.34
C SER A 104 -19.28 2.18 16.63
N ASP A 105 -19.15 0.85 16.71
CA ASP A 105 -18.61 0.17 17.87
C ASP A 105 -17.21 0.67 18.23
N GLY A 106 -16.35 0.88 17.23
CA GLY A 106 -15.00 1.41 17.42
C GLY A 106 -15.01 2.84 17.99
N MET A 107 -15.94 3.69 17.55
CA MET A 107 -16.14 5.03 18.11
C MET A 107 -16.74 5.01 19.52
N ASP A 108 -17.52 3.97 19.85
CA ASP A 108 -18.02 3.69 21.20
C ASP A 108 -16.98 3.00 22.10
N GLY A 109 -15.76 2.74 21.58
CA GLY A 109 -14.63 2.24 22.35
C GLY A 109 -14.43 0.73 22.30
N VAL A 110 -15.11 0.01 21.41
CA VAL A 110 -15.11 -1.46 21.37
C VAL A 110 -14.68 -1.97 19.99
N VAL A 111 -13.75 -2.93 19.98
CA VAL A 111 -13.45 -3.74 18.78
C VAL A 111 -14.04 -5.13 18.97
N GLY A 112 -15.20 -5.39 18.39
CA GLY A 112 -15.84 -6.71 18.44
C GLY A 112 -15.01 -7.79 17.76
N SER A 113 -15.16 -9.05 18.19
CA SER A 113 -14.38 -10.19 17.68
C SER A 113 -14.47 -10.36 16.16
N GLY A 114 -15.63 -10.08 15.56
CA GLY A 114 -15.81 -10.11 14.11
C GLY A 114 -14.95 -9.07 13.40
N SER A 115 -14.95 -7.82 13.90
CA SER A 115 -14.14 -6.72 13.39
C SER A 115 -12.63 -6.98 13.54
N LEU A 116 -12.22 -7.59 14.66
CA LEU A 116 -10.84 -8.04 14.86
C LEU A 116 -10.42 -9.09 13.82
N ILE A 117 -11.22 -10.14 13.64
CA ILE A 117 -10.92 -11.22 12.67
C ILE A 117 -10.83 -10.64 11.26
N LEU A 118 -11.78 -9.80 10.84
CA LEU A 118 -11.74 -9.16 9.53
C LEU A 118 -10.52 -8.25 9.36
N THR A 119 -10.15 -7.49 10.39
CA THR A 119 -8.94 -6.65 10.40
C THR A 119 -7.69 -7.50 10.19
N LEU A 120 -7.58 -8.65 10.88
CA LEU A 120 -6.43 -9.56 10.75
C LEU A 120 -6.37 -10.23 9.37
N LEU A 121 -7.52 -10.65 8.83
CA LEU A 121 -7.60 -11.21 7.47
C LEU A 121 -7.22 -10.17 6.41
N ALA A 122 -7.72 -8.94 6.55
CA ALA A 122 -7.39 -7.82 5.68
C ALA A 122 -5.89 -7.52 5.72
N PHE A 123 -5.29 -7.50 6.90
CA PHE A 123 -3.86 -7.29 7.09
C PHE A 123 -3.00 -8.43 6.54
N GLY A 124 -3.48 -9.69 6.66
CA GLY A 124 -2.85 -10.84 6.02
C GLY A 124 -2.85 -10.73 4.49
N ALA A 125 -3.99 -10.36 3.90
CA ALA A 125 -4.08 -10.10 2.46
C ALA A 125 -3.20 -8.93 2.01
N LEU A 126 -3.14 -7.85 2.80
CA LEU A 126 -2.24 -6.71 2.59
C LEU A 126 -0.78 -7.16 2.59
N THR A 127 -0.39 -8.01 3.53
CA THR A 127 0.98 -8.53 3.65
C THR A 127 1.35 -9.39 2.44
N LEU A 128 0.45 -10.26 1.99
CA LEU A 128 0.62 -11.03 0.75
C LEU A 128 0.74 -10.12 -0.47
N GLY A 129 -0.11 -9.09 -0.55
CA GLY A 129 -0.02 -8.06 -1.58
C GLY A 129 1.34 -7.37 -1.57
N GLY A 130 1.85 -6.97 -0.40
CA GLY A 130 3.18 -6.39 -0.22
C GLY A 130 4.30 -7.30 -0.72
N TRP A 131 4.24 -8.61 -0.42
CA TRP A 131 5.20 -9.60 -0.94
C TRP A 131 5.21 -9.65 -2.48
N LEU A 132 4.03 -9.70 -3.10
CA LEU A 132 3.89 -9.67 -4.56
C LEU A 132 4.40 -8.34 -5.15
N GLY A 133 4.16 -7.22 -4.45
CA GLY A 133 4.69 -5.90 -4.80
C GLY A 133 6.22 -5.87 -4.76
N GLY A 134 6.82 -6.52 -3.76
CA GLY A 134 8.25 -6.73 -3.68
C GLY A 134 8.79 -7.48 -4.89
N ALA A 135 8.10 -8.52 -5.38
CA ALA A 135 8.51 -9.22 -6.61
C ALA A 135 8.44 -8.31 -7.86
N ILE A 136 7.43 -7.43 -7.96
CA ILE A 136 7.34 -6.46 -9.07
C ILE A 136 8.57 -5.55 -9.11
N VAL A 137 9.00 -5.04 -7.96
CA VAL A 137 10.11 -4.09 -7.87
C VAL A 137 11.47 -4.80 -7.91
N PHE A 138 11.69 -5.76 -7.01
CA PHE A 138 13.02 -6.33 -6.76
C PHE A 138 13.36 -7.54 -7.64
N VAL A 139 12.36 -8.23 -8.19
CA VAL A 139 12.59 -9.37 -9.12
C VAL A 139 12.41 -8.94 -10.56
N HIS A 140 11.33 -8.22 -10.87
CA HIS A 140 11.05 -7.76 -12.23
C HIS A 140 11.61 -6.37 -12.56
N GLY A 141 12.20 -5.65 -11.59
CA GLY A 141 12.88 -4.37 -11.85
C GLY A 141 11.95 -3.24 -12.27
N MET A 142 10.64 -3.34 -12.05
CA MET A 142 9.71 -2.32 -12.50
C MET A 142 10.03 -0.98 -11.84
N ARG A 143 10.33 0.03 -12.67
CA ARG A 143 10.66 1.41 -12.26
C ARG A 143 11.88 1.53 -11.35
N VAL A 144 12.78 0.56 -11.43
CA VAL A 144 14.10 0.58 -10.79
C VAL A 144 15.14 1.00 -11.82
N LEU A 145 16.03 1.92 -11.44
CA LEU A 145 17.17 2.32 -12.26
C LEU A 145 18.44 1.70 -11.66
N ASN A 146 19.13 0.83 -12.40
CA ASN A 146 20.35 0.15 -11.94
C ASN A 146 21.62 1.02 -12.09
N LEU A 147 21.54 2.29 -11.69
CA LEU A 147 22.64 3.26 -11.76
C LEU A 147 23.47 3.25 -10.47
N VAL A 148 24.23 2.19 -10.24
CA VAL A 148 24.93 1.91 -8.97
C VAL A 148 25.96 2.99 -8.60
N GLU A 149 26.64 3.56 -9.60
CA GLU A 149 27.69 4.57 -9.42
C GLU A 149 27.16 6.03 -9.54
N GLU A 150 25.85 6.23 -9.61
CA GLU A 150 25.25 7.56 -9.74
C GLU A 150 25.61 8.43 -8.52
N PRO A 151 26.25 9.60 -8.70
CA PRO A 151 26.58 10.47 -7.59
C PRO A 151 25.34 10.85 -6.77
N THR A 152 25.45 10.89 -5.43
CA THR A 152 24.30 11.10 -4.53
C THR A 152 23.44 12.32 -4.91
N HIS A 153 24.08 13.46 -5.24
CA HIS A 153 23.37 14.69 -5.61
C HIS A 153 22.50 14.53 -6.88
N ARG A 154 22.87 13.64 -7.80
CA ARG A 154 22.11 13.32 -9.00
C ARG A 154 21.08 12.21 -8.73
N ALA A 155 21.42 11.22 -7.92
CA ALA A 155 20.53 10.14 -7.52
C ALA A 155 19.27 10.68 -6.81
N VAL A 156 19.42 11.58 -5.85
CA VAL A 156 18.29 12.16 -5.09
C VAL A 156 17.56 13.27 -5.83
N SER A 157 18.09 13.76 -6.95
CA SER A 157 17.43 14.81 -7.73
C SER A 157 16.07 14.32 -8.26
N PRO A 158 14.98 15.07 -8.01
CA PRO A 158 13.66 14.76 -8.60
C PRO A 158 13.59 15.17 -10.07
N ILE A 159 14.55 15.98 -10.55
CA ILE A 159 14.65 16.42 -11.94
C ILE A 159 15.33 15.30 -12.74
N PRO A 160 14.64 14.72 -13.75
CA PRO A 160 15.25 13.73 -14.62
C PRO A 160 16.37 14.36 -15.44
N HIS A 161 17.37 13.53 -15.73
CA HIS A 161 18.48 13.83 -16.63
C HIS A 161 18.69 12.62 -17.53
N GLU A 162 19.41 12.78 -18.63
CA GLU A 162 19.43 11.80 -19.72
C GLU A 162 19.74 10.37 -19.28
N GLU A 163 20.68 10.18 -18.34
CA GLU A 163 21.05 8.84 -17.83
C GLU A 163 19.87 8.14 -17.15
N LYS A 164 19.07 8.87 -16.36
CA LYS A 164 17.86 8.33 -15.72
C LYS A 164 16.75 8.04 -16.72
N GLU A 165 16.56 8.89 -17.73
CA GLU A 165 15.54 8.67 -18.76
C GLU A 165 15.88 7.47 -19.65
N ARG A 166 17.17 7.31 -20.01
CA ARG A 166 17.65 6.13 -20.74
C ARG A 166 17.49 4.84 -19.92
N ALA A 167 17.82 4.89 -18.64
CA ALA A 167 17.73 3.73 -17.75
C ALA A 167 16.28 3.30 -17.43
N GLU A 168 15.29 4.19 -17.57
CA GLU A 168 13.88 3.82 -17.36
C GLU A 168 13.30 3.02 -18.54
N GLY A 169 13.84 3.20 -19.74
CA GLY A 169 13.39 2.49 -20.96
C GLY A 169 14.17 1.21 -21.28
N SER A 170 15.20 0.89 -20.49
CA SER A 170 16.05 -0.31 -20.62
C SER A 170 15.58 -1.46 -19.76
#